data_AF-A0A0M1HXD3-F1
#
_entry.id   AF-A0A0M1HXD3-F1
#
_cell.length_a   1.000
_cell.length_b   1.000
_cell.length_c   1.000
_cell.angle_alpha   90.00
_cell.angle_beta   90.00
_cell.angle_gamma   90.00
#
_symmetry.space_group_name_H-M   'P 1'
#
loop_
_entity.id
_entity.type
_entity.pdbx_description
1 polymer ?
#
loop_
_entity_poly.entity_id
_entity_poly.type
_entity_poly.pdbx_seq_one_letter_code
_entity_poly.pdbx_strand_id
1 'polypeptide(L)'
;MSLFITEECINCDVCEPVCPNEAIYMGELIYEIHPDLCTECVGHFDQPQCQLFCPVDCIPKDPNHVETQDQLMQKYQKLIDQKSTSN
;
A
#
# COMPACT_ATOMS: atom_id res chain seq x y z
N MET A 1 7.52 3.67 4.42
CA MET A 1 7.78 4.08 3.06
C MET A 1 6.58 3.67 2.26
N SER A 2 6.32 4.34 1.14
CA SER A 2 5.29 3.87 0.24
C SER A 2 5.87 2.81 -0.70
N LEU A 3 5.01 1.93 -1.16
CA LEU A 3 5.25 1.19 -2.40
C LEU A 3 4.62 1.97 -3.56
N PHE A 4 5.03 1.67 -4.78
CA PHE A 4 4.35 2.17 -5.98
C PHE A 4 4.20 1.05 -7.01
N ILE A 5 3.23 1.20 -7.90
CA ILE A 5 2.96 0.25 -8.97
C ILE A 5 3.58 0.80 -10.25
N THR A 6 4.36 -0.01 -10.94
CA THR A 6 5.01 0.39 -12.20
C THR A 6 4.10 0.15 -13.40
N GLU A 7 4.53 0.63 -14.58
CA GLU A 7 3.84 0.43 -15.87
C GLU A 7 3.78 -1.05 -16.30
N GLU A 8 4.47 -1.96 -15.61
CA GLU A 8 4.37 -3.41 -15.86
C GLU A 8 3.08 -4.03 -15.30
N CYS A 9 2.23 -3.23 -14.63
CA CYS A 9 0.93 -3.67 -14.15
C CYS A 9 0.03 -4.18 -15.27
N ILE A 10 -0.58 -5.34 -15.05
CA ILE A 10 -1.48 -6.01 -16.01
C ILE A 10 -2.97 -5.88 -15.66
N ASN A 11 -3.33 -5.01 -14.70
CA ASN A 11 -4.72 -4.78 -14.26
C ASN A 11 -5.47 -6.07 -13.89
N CYS A 12 -4.87 -6.90 -13.03
CA CYS A 12 -5.42 -8.20 -12.63
C CYS A 12 -6.37 -8.17 -11.41
N ASP A 13 -6.59 -7.00 -10.81
CA ASP A 13 -7.50 -6.75 -9.67
C ASP A 13 -7.14 -7.45 -8.34
N VAL A 14 -6.05 -8.23 -8.28
CA VAL A 14 -5.71 -9.02 -7.09
C VAL A 14 -5.19 -8.15 -5.93
N CYS A 15 -4.49 -7.06 -6.23
CA CYS A 15 -3.76 -6.29 -5.20
C CYS A 15 -4.64 -5.31 -4.40
N GLU A 16 -5.73 -4.80 -4.96
CA GLU A 16 -6.66 -3.89 -4.29
C GLU A 16 -7.31 -4.49 -3.03
N PRO A 17 -7.99 -5.66 -3.10
CA PRO A 17 -8.71 -6.20 -1.94
C PRO A 17 -7.81 -6.69 -0.81
N VAL A 18 -6.51 -6.90 -1.06
CA VAL A 18 -5.57 -7.37 -0.04
C VAL A 18 -4.91 -6.22 0.74
N CYS A 19 -5.13 -4.96 0.35
CA CYS A 19 -4.57 -3.82 1.06
C CYS A 19 -5.37 -3.51 2.34
N PRO A 20 -4.79 -3.63 3.56
CA PRO A 20 -5.53 -3.40 4.80
C PRO A 20 -5.97 -1.93 5.00
N ASN A 21 -5.28 -1.01 4.31
CA ASN A 21 -5.52 0.42 4.41
C ASN A 21 -6.31 0.98 3.24
N GLU A 22 -6.76 0.14 2.29
CA GLU A 22 -7.45 0.58 1.07
C GLU A 22 -6.61 1.64 0.29
N ALA A 23 -5.28 1.46 0.30
CA ALA A 23 -4.34 2.38 -0.33
C ALA A 23 -4.23 2.19 -1.85
N ILE A 24 -4.68 1.05 -2.36
CA ILE A 24 -4.59 0.69 -3.79
C ILE A 24 -5.93 0.99 -4.45
N TYR A 25 -5.89 1.63 -5.62
CA TYR A 25 -7.08 1.94 -6.42
C TYR A 25 -6.76 1.83 -7.92
N MET A 26 -7.78 1.63 -8.75
CA MET A 26 -7.63 1.68 -10.21
C MET A 26 -7.43 3.12 -10.67
N GLY A 27 -6.24 3.42 -11.23
CA GLY A 27 -5.90 4.70 -11.84
C GLY A 27 -6.41 4.80 -13.29
N GLU A 28 -5.85 5.74 -14.06
CA GLU A 28 -6.26 5.94 -15.46
C GLU A 28 -5.86 4.77 -16.37
N LEU A 29 -4.65 4.23 -16.15
CA LEU A 29 -4.06 3.19 -17.01
C LEU A 29 -3.71 1.91 -16.24
N ILE A 30 -3.26 2.07 -15.01
CA ILE A 30 -2.78 1.00 -14.14
C ILE A 30 -3.36 1.20 -12.74
N TYR A 31 -3.23 0.19 -11.89
CA TYR A 31 -3.44 0.38 -10.46
C TYR A 31 -2.40 1.36 -9.89
N GLU A 32 -2.82 2.16 -8.92
CA GLU A 32 -1.99 3.16 -8.24
C GLU A 32 -2.05 2.96 -6.71
N ILE A 33 -1.05 3.47 -6.00
CA ILE A 33 -0.97 3.43 -4.53
C ILE A 33 -0.98 4.85 -3.98
N HIS A 34 -1.92 5.14 -3.08
CA HIS A 34 -1.93 6.38 -2.31
C HIS A 34 -0.84 6.33 -1.21
N PRO A 35 0.21 7.16 -1.29
CA PRO A 35 1.36 7.04 -0.40
C PRO A 35 1.05 7.35 1.07
N ASP A 36 0.07 8.24 1.32
CA ASP A 36 -0.36 8.57 2.68
C ASP A 36 -1.12 7.43 3.38
N LEU A 37 -1.62 6.44 2.63
CA LEU A 37 -2.33 5.28 3.17
C LEU A 37 -1.45 4.03 3.20
N CYS A 38 -0.40 3.98 2.38
CA CYS A 38 0.51 2.85 2.32
C CYS A 38 1.42 2.81 3.55
N THR A 39 1.34 1.72 4.32
CA THR A 39 2.20 1.48 5.49
C THR A 39 3.24 0.38 5.27
N GLU A 40 3.47 -0.05 4.02
CA GLU A 40 4.22 -1.31 3.75
C GLU A 40 3.62 -2.53 4.51
N CYS A 41 2.32 -2.47 4.85
CA CYS A 41 1.63 -3.40 5.74
C CYS A 41 2.14 -3.45 7.19
N VAL A 42 3.08 -2.59 7.60
CA VAL A 42 3.53 -2.49 8.98
C VAL A 42 2.35 -2.20 9.90
N GLY A 43 2.28 -2.95 11.01
CA GLY A 43 1.17 -2.93 11.97
C GLY A 43 0.08 -3.97 11.69
N HIS A 44 -0.01 -4.47 10.46
CA HIS A 44 -0.99 -5.50 10.07
C HIS A 44 -0.33 -6.85 9.79
N PHE A 45 0.77 -6.86 9.04
CA PHE A 45 1.46 -8.06 8.57
C PHE A 45 2.98 -7.84 8.53
N ASP A 46 3.74 -8.94 8.50
CA ASP A 46 5.21 -8.89 8.43
C ASP A 46 5.74 -8.53 7.04
N GLN A 47 4.91 -8.68 5.99
CA GLN A 47 5.28 -8.45 4.60
C GLN A 47 4.16 -7.73 3.84
N PRO A 48 4.47 -6.94 2.81
CA PRO A 48 3.45 -6.29 1.98
C PRO A 48 2.58 -7.30 1.23
N GLN A 49 1.29 -7.32 1.52
CA GLN A 49 0.35 -8.28 0.92
C GLN A 49 0.23 -8.08 -0.59
N CYS A 50 0.20 -6.83 -1.06
CA CYS A 50 0.12 -6.53 -2.49
C CYS A 50 1.30 -7.10 -3.29
N GLN A 51 2.51 -7.15 -2.73
CA GLN A 51 3.67 -7.77 -3.37
C GLN A 51 3.52 -9.29 -3.45
N LEU A 52 3.06 -9.94 -2.37
CA LEU A 52 2.86 -11.39 -2.32
C LEU A 52 1.87 -11.92 -3.36
N PHE A 53 0.88 -11.11 -3.72
CA PHE A 53 -0.17 -11.50 -4.64
C PHE A 53 -0.03 -10.89 -6.05
N CYS A 54 1.00 -10.09 -6.30
CA CYS A 54 1.24 -9.55 -7.64
C CYS A 54 1.81 -10.64 -8.57
N PRO A 55 1.15 -10.97 -9.69
CA PRO A 55 1.61 -12.06 -10.58
C PRO A 55 2.83 -11.68 -11.45
N VAL A 56 3.21 -10.40 -11.47
CA VAL A 56 4.26 -9.85 -12.35
C VAL A 56 5.31 -9.04 -11.58
N ASP A 57 5.31 -9.12 -10.24
CA ASP A 57 6.30 -8.47 -9.37
C ASP A 57 6.51 -6.95 -9.61
N CYS A 58 5.46 -6.24 -10.06
CA CYS A 58 5.54 -4.85 -10.51
C CYS A 58 5.35 -3.79 -9.40
N ILE A 59 5.55 -4.14 -8.12
CA ILE A 59 5.28 -3.27 -6.95
C ILE A 59 6.54 -3.06 -6.10
N PRO A 60 7.54 -2.27 -6.56
CA PRO A 60 8.75 -1.96 -5.79
C PRO A 60 8.51 -0.87 -4.72
N LYS A 61 9.55 -0.61 -3.92
CA LYS A 61 9.58 0.52 -2.96
C LYS A 61 9.65 1.84 -3.72
N ASP A 62 8.86 2.83 -3.27
CA ASP A 62 8.84 4.15 -3.88
C ASP A 62 10.05 4.99 -3.42
N PRO A 63 10.98 5.35 -4.33
CA PRO A 63 12.14 6.16 -3.99
C PRO A 63 11.78 7.60 -3.58
N ASN A 64 10.58 8.09 -3.91
CA ASN A 64 10.12 9.43 -3.56
C ASN A 64 9.43 9.49 -2.19
N HIS A 65 9.04 8.33 -1.63
CA HIS A 65 8.34 8.22 -0.36
C HIS A 65 9.08 7.28 0.60
N VAL A 66 10.36 7.57 0.84
CA VAL A 66 11.19 6.81 1.79
C VAL A 66 10.80 7.19 3.23
N GLU A 67 10.46 6.19 4.04
CA GLU A 67 10.11 6.33 5.45
C GLU A 67 10.67 5.14 6.21
N THR A 68 11.05 5.38 7.46
CA THR A 68 11.54 4.40 8.42
C THR A 68 10.41 3.54 8.99
N GLN A 69 10.78 2.45 9.66
CA GLN A 69 9.84 1.57 10.37
C GLN A 69 9.00 2.35 11.41
N ASP A 70 9.60 3.27 12.14
CA ASP A 70 8.91 4.06 13.16
C ASP A 70 7.89 5.02 12.52
N GLN A 71 8.24 5.65 11.40
CA GLN A 71 7.32 6.52 10.64
C GLN A 71 6.13 5.74 10.09
N LEU A 72 6.37 4.53 9.58
CA LEU A 72 5.33 3.60 9.14
C LEU A 72 4.39 3.21 10.28
N MET A 73 4.95 2.92 11.45
CA MET A 73 4.14 2.57 12.61
C MET A 73 3.28 3.74 13.10
N GLN A 74 3.84 4.96 13.09
CA GLN A 74 3.08 6.17 13.39
C GLN A 74 1.96 6.42 12.37
N LYS A 75 2.21 6.18 11.09
CA LYS A 75 1.19 6.28 10.03
C LYS A 75 0.06 5.27 10.27
N TYR A 76 0.39 4.00 10.53
CA TYR A 76 -0.60 2.98 10.89
C TYR A 76 -1.48 3.44 12.06
N GLN A 77 -0.88 3.90 13.16
CA GLN A 77 -1.65 4.30 14.34
C GLN A 77 -2.65 5.41 14.00
N LYS A 78 -2.22 6.41 13.23
CA LYS A 78 -3.11 7.50 12.77
C LYS A 78 -4.28 6.98 11.94
N LEU A 79 -4.03 6.03 11.02
CA LEU A 79 -5.08 5.46 10.16
C LEU A 79 -6.09 4.65 10.96
N ILE A 80 -5.63 3.84 11.94
CA ILE A 80 -6.51 3.07 12.82
C ILE A 80 -7.35 3.98 13.71
N ASP A 81 -6.76 5.03 14.27
CA ASP A 81 -7.46 6.00 15.11
C ASP A 81 -8.56 6.72 14.29
N GLN A 82 -8.25 7.08 13.03
CA GLN A 82 -9.22 7.68 12.11
C GLN A 82 -10.37 6.72 11.77
N LYS A 83 -10.08 5.46 11.38
CA LYS A 83 -11.12 4.45 11.12
C LYS A 83 -11.99 4.18 12.35
N SER A 84 -11.42 4.25 13.55
CA SER A 84 -12.16 4.07 14.80
C SER A 84 -13.09 5.23 15.15
N THR A 85 -12.77 6.45 14.70
CA THR A 85 -13.54 7.67 14.99
C THR A 85 -14.66 7.92 13.96
N SER A 86 -14.59 7.28 12.79
CA SER A 86 -15.58 7.39 11.73
C SER A 86 -16.78 6.43 11.85
N ASN A 87 -16.89 5.70 12.97
CA ASN A 87 -17.99 4.78 13.29
C ASN A 87 -18.91 5.32 14.40
#